data_AF-A0A7Y3V129-F1
#
_entry.id   AF-A0A7Y3V129-F1
#
_cell.length_a   1.000
_cell.length_b   1.000
_cell.length_c   1.000
_cell.angle_alpha   90.00
_cell.angle_beta   90.00
_cell.angle_gamma   90.00
#
_symmetry.space_group_name_H-M   'P 1'
#
loop_
_entity.id
_entity.type
_entity.pdbx_description
1 polymer ?
#
loop_
_entity_poly.entity_id
_entity_poly.type
_entity_poly.pdbx_seq_one_letter_code
_entity_poly.pdbx_strand_id
1 'polypeptide(L)'
;AEHVAIEAAVEKLLNARNPILVIGAGANRKMTAKVLKQLIDKTGIPFITTQMGKGVVDERHPRFLGNAALSSGDFVHRAVEAADLIINIGHDVIEKPPFFMVRGGTEVIHINFRSAEVDAVYFPQVEVIGDIANAVWQISEALNDTSHWDFTRLMAIREANEAQIAEGADDNRFPVYPQRLVAD
;
A
#
# COMPACT_ATOMS: atom_id res chain seq x y z
N ALA A 1 9.41 11.32 14.54
CA ALA A 1 9.86 11.66 13.18
C ALA A 1 10.16 13.15 13.15
N GLU A 2 11.19 13.54 12.39
CA GLU A 2 11.56 14.93 12.23
C GLU A 2 10.49 15.69 11.45
N HIS A 3 10.18 16.91 11.89
CA HIS A 3 9.07 17.70 11.36
C HIS A 3 9.22 17.98 9.85
N VAL A 4 10.44 18.29 9.40
CA VAL A 4 10.78 18.56 8.00
C VAL A 4 10.46 17.37 7.09
N ALA A 5 10.71 16.14 7.55
CA ALA A 5 10.42 14.93 6.77
C ALA A 5 8.90 14.71 6.62
N ILE A 6 8.13 15.03 7.65
CA ILE A 6 6.66 14.95 7.61
C ILE A 6 6.11 15.99 6.64
N GLU A 7 6.59 17.24 6.70
CA GLU A 7 6.18 18.30 5.77
C GLU A 7 6.49 17.92 4.31
N ALA A 8 7.68 17.39 4.04
CA ALA A 8 8.04 16.91 2.70
C ALA A 8 7.15 15.76 2.21
N ALA A 9 6.78 14.83 3.11
CA ALA A 9 5.85 13.74 2.77
C ALA A 9 4.44 14.27 2.47
N VAL A 10 3.96 15.24 3.25
CA VAL A 10 2.66 15.89 3.05
C VAL A 10 2.65 16.67 1.73
N GLU A 11 3.70 17.42 1.43
CA GLU A 11 3.83 18.17 0.17
C GLU A 11 3.74 17.23 -1.05
N LYS A 12 4.45 16.10 -1.03
CA LYS A 12 4.36 15.11 -2.10
C LYS A 12 2.95 14.52 -2.22
N LEU A 13 2.32 14.17 -1.10
CA LEU A 13 0.94 13.66 -1.09
C LEU A 13 -0.06 14.66 -1.66
N LEU A 14 0.03 15.95 -1.27
CA LEU A 14 -0.86 17.00 -1.75
C LEU A 14 -0.67 17.32 -3.24
N ASN A 15 0.47 16.98 -3.83
CA ASN A 15 0.75 17.13 -5.26
C ASN A 15 0.43 15.87 -6.08
N ALA A 16 0.24 14.71 -5.44
CA ALA A 16 -0.09 13.45 -6.09
C ALA A 16 -1.52 13.47 -6.66
N ARG A 17 -1.79 12.67 -7.68
CA ARG A 17 -3.11 12.48 -8.30
C ARG A 17 -3.73 11.15 -7.92
N ASN A 18 -2.95 10.11 -7.73
CA ASN A 18 -3.45 8.78 -7.39
C ASN A 18 -2.47 7.99 -6.51
N PRO A 19 -2.18 8.50 -5.28
CA PRO A 19 -1.28 7.82 -4.36
C PRO A 19 -1.79 6.43 -3.95
N ILE A 20 -0.87 5.55 -3.57
CA ILE A 20 -1.15 4.21 -3.04
C ILE A 20 -0.36 3.93 -1.75
N LEU A 21 -0.99 3.26 -0.79
CA LEU A 21 -0.28 2.76 0.39
C LEU A 21 0.21 1.33 0.15
N VAL A 22 1.47 1.07 0.47
CA VAL A 22 2.06 -0.26 0.53
C VAL A 22 2.37 -0.56 1.99
N ILE A 23 1.60 -1.48 2.58
CA ILE A 23 1.67 -1.79 4.01
C ILE A 23 2.52 -3.05 4.22
N GLY A 24 3.66 -2.88 4.87
CA GLY A 24 4.65 -3.91 5.19
C GLY A 24 4.55 -4.47 6.61
N ALA A 25 5.45 -5.41 6.95
CA ALA A 25 5.47 -6.10 8.25
C ALA A 25 5.61 -5.16 9.46
N GLY A 26 6.43 -4.12 9.33
CA GLY A 26 6.73 -3.15 10.38
C GLY A 26 5.54 -2.32 10.83
N ALA A 27 4.43 -2.36 10.08
CA ALA A 27 3.19 -1.65 10.42
C ALA A 27 2.25 -2.45 11.36
N ASN A 28 2.62 -3.67 11.79
CA ASN A 28 1.74 -4.59 12.53
C ASN A 28 1.44 -4.25 13.99
N ARG A 29 1.83 -3.07 14.47
CA ARG A 29 1.52 -2.62 15.84
C ARG A 29 0.07 -2.15 15.92
N LYS A 30 -0.63 -2.48 17.01
CA LYS A 30 -2.04 -2.13 17.23
C LYS A 30 -2.38 -0.65 16.99
N MET A 31 -1.52 0.27 17.46
CA MET A 31 -1.73 1.70 17.25
C MET A 31 -1.49 2.11 15.79
N THR A 32 -0.46 1.57 15.14
CA THR A 32 -0.18 1.80 13.73
C THR A 32 -1.33 1.34 12.84
N ALA A 33 -1.82 0.12 13.04
CA ALA A 33 -3.01 -0.42 12.36
C ALA A 33 -4.23 0.49 12.50
N LYS A 34 -4.50 0.98 13.72
CA LYS A 34 -5.63 1.89 13.99
C LYS A 34 -5.48 3.21 13.22
N VAL A 35 -4.31 3.84 13.28
CA VAL A 35 -4.08 5.15 12.63
C VAL A 35 -4.05 5.01 11.11
N LEU A 36 -3.50 3.92 10.57
CA LEU A 36 -3.56 3.63 9.14
C LEU A 36 -4.99 3.49 8.65
N LYS A 37 -5.83 2.74 9.38
CA LYS A 37 -7.25 2.65 9.05
C LYS A 37 -7.91 4.03 9.07
N GLN A 38 -7.62 4.86 10.07
CA GLN A 38 -8.17 6.22 10.15
C GLN A 38 -7.73 7.10 8.97
N LEU A 39 -6.46 7.04 8.57
CA LEU A 39 -5.96 7.73 7.37
C LEU A 39 -6.74 7.26 6.14
N ILE A 40 -6.87 5.94 5.94
CA ILE A 40 -7.57 5.35 4.79
C ILE A 40 -9.06 5.75 4.80
N ASP A 41 -9.73 5.68 5.95
CA ASP A 41 -11.14 6.08 6.10
C ASP A 41 -11.33 7.57 5.77
N LYS A 42 -10.42 8.44 6.25
CA LYS A 42 -10.48 9.89 6.04
C LYS A 42 -10.25 10.28 4.58
N THR A 43 -9.28 9.65 3.95
CA THR A 43 -8.72 10.11 2.67
C THR A 43 -9.13 9.28 1.48
N GLY A 44 -9.59 8.05 1.72
CA GLY A 44 -9.89 7.09 0.69
C GLY A 44 -8.66 6.56 -0.06
N ILE A 45 -7.41 6.78 0.38
CA ILE A 45 -6.25 6.25 -0.37
C ILE A 45 -6.34 4.72 -0.45
N PRO A 46 -6.29 4.10 -1.65
CA PRO A 46 -6.21 2.66 -1.80
C PRO A 46 -4.93 2.08 -1.20
N PHE A 47 -5.00 0.83 -0.75
CA PHE A 47 -3.85 0.16 -0.19
C PHE A 47 -3.71 -1.27 -0.65
N ILE A 48 -2.45 -1.72 -0.68
CA ILE A 48 -2.06 -3.12 -0.81
C ILE A 48 -1.26 -3.53 0.42
N THR A 49 -1.17 -4.83 0.64
CA THR A 49 -0.30 -5.40 1.67
C THR A 49 0.81 -6.19 1.01
N THR A 50 2.00 -6.19 1.60
CA THR A 50 2.99 -7.23 1.35
C THR A 50 2.53 -8.56 1.97
N GLN A 51 3.23 -9.67 1.71
CA GLN A 51 2.89 -10.94 2.37
C GLN A 51 2.91 -10.83 3.90
N MET A 52 3.88 -10.12 4.48
CA MET A 52 4.01 -10.00 5.94
C MET A 52 3.21 -8.83 6.53
N GLY A 53 2.76 -7.88 5.70
CA GLY A 53 1.83 -6.81 6.08
C GLY A 53 0.36 -7.25 6.09
N LYS A 54 0.07 -8.51 5.76
CA LYS A 54 -1.28 -9.06 5.74
C LYS A 54 -1.97 -8.90 7.11
N GLY A 55 -3.18 -8.37 7.11
CA GLY A 55 -3.98 -8.18 8.34
C GLY A 55 -3.63 -6.96 9.19
N VAL A 56 -2.67 -6.11 8.77
CA VAL A 56 -2.43 -4.81 9.45
C VAL A 56 -3.67 -3.91 9.35
N VAL A 57 -4.29 -3.86 8.18
CA VAL A 57 -5.62 -3.27 7.96
C VAL A 57 -6.54 -4.38 7.45
N ASP A 58 -7.82 -4.31 7.83
CA ASP A 58 -8.83 -5.29 7.42
C ASP A 58 -8.92 -5.35 5.89
N GLU A 59 -8.71 -6.54 5.33
CA GLU A 59 -8.70 -6.77 3.87
C GLU A 59 -10.09 -6.73 3.25
N ARG A 60 -11.15 -6.72 4.06
CA ARG A 60 -12.53 -6.48 3.61
C ARG A 60 -12.83 -4.99 3.40
N HIS A 61 -11.86 -4.12 3.68
CA HIS A 61 -12.01 -2.70 3.49
C HIS A 61 -12.24 -2.37 2.00
N PRO A 62 -13.19 -1.50 1.64
CA PRO A 62 -13.50 -1.18 0.23
C PRO A 62 -12.34 -0.52 -0.53
N ARG A 63 -11.25 -0.16 0.16
CA ARG A 63 -10.03 0.43 -0.42
C ARG A 63 -8.85 -0.55 -0.51
N PHE A 64 -9.05 -1.81 -0.12
CA PHE A 64 -8.04 -2.86 -0.28
C PHE A 64 -7.99 -3.31 -1.74
N LEU A 65 -6.80 -3.29 -2.36
CA LEU A 65 -6.61 -3.69 -3.75
C LEU A 65 -6.09 -5.13 -3.89
N GLY A 66 -5.48 -5.69 -2.83
CA GLY A 66 -4.95 -7.05 -2.83
C GLY A 66 -3.65 -7.20 -2.04
N ASN A 67 -3.19 -8.45 -1.97
CA ASN A 67 -1.94 -8.83 -1.33
C ASN A 67 -0.88 -9.12 -2.39
N ALA A 68 0.28 -8.49 -2.26
CA ALA A 68 1.42 -8.71 -3.15
C ALA A 68 2.02 -10.11 -2.96
N ALA A 69 2.23 -10.80 -4.06
CA ALA A 69 2.96 -12.06 -4.13
C ALA A 69 4.33 -11.87 -4.83
N LEU A 70 5.11 -12.96 -4.94
CA LEU A 70 6.38 -12.98 -5.69
C LEU A 70 6.19 -12.95 -7.21
N SER A 71 4.94 -12.92 -7.69
CA SER A 71 4.55 -12.78 -9.10
C SER A 71 4.93 -11.40 -9.67
N SER A 72 4.73 -11.23 -10.97
CA SER A 72 4.78 -9.92 -11.64
C SER A 72 3.62 -9.82 -12.64
N GLY A 73 3.16 -8.60 -12.91
CA GLY A 73 2.08 -8.34 -13.88
C GLY A 73 0.67 -8.71 -13.41
N ASP A 74 0.49 -9.10 -12.13
CA ASP A 74 -0.83 -9.31 -11.54
C ASP A 74 -1.55 -7.98 -11.23
N PHE A 75 -2.78 -8.05 -10.73
CA PHE A 75 -3.58 -6.86 -10.41
C PHE A 75 -2.91 -5.95 -9.38
N VAL A 76 -2.21 -6.51 -8.39
CA VAL A 76 -1.52 -5.73 -7.36
C VAL A 76 -0.37 -4.94 -7.99
N HIS A 77 0.43 -5.57 -8.85
CA HIS A 77 1.49 -4.87 -9.59
C HIS A 77 0.94 -3.79 -10.51
N ARG A 78 -0.17 -4.07 -11.22
CA ARG A 78 -0.85 -3.07 -12.06
C ARG A 78 -1.39 -1.89 -11.26
N ALA A 79 -1.78 -2.10 -10.00
CA ALA A 79 -2.19 -1.01 -9.12
C ALA A 79 -1.00 -0.14 -8.72
N VAL A 80 0.13 -0.74 -8.37
CA VAL A 80 1.36 0.00 -8.05
C VAL A 80 1.88 0.77 -9.25
N GLU A 81 1.89 0.16 -10.43
CA GLU A 81 2.29 0.80 -11.70
C GLU A 81 1.36 1.96 -12.11
N ALA A 82 0.08 1.89 -11.72
CA ALA A 82 -0.88 2.95 -12.01
C ALA A 82 -0.76 4.15 -11.07
N ALA A 83 -0.12 4.00 -9.91
CA ALA A 83 0.03 5.05 -8.93
C ALA A 83 1.19 6.00 -9.29
N ASP A 84 0.98 7.30 -9.02
CA ASP A 84 1.99 8.34 -9.22
C ASP A 84 2.82 8.65 -7.97
N LEU A 85 2.41 8.13 -6.81
CA LEU A 85 3.15 8.20 -5.56
C LEU A 85 2.91 6.93 -4.72
N ILE A 86 3.99 6.32 -4.25
CA ILE A 86 3.94 5.15 -3.37
C ILE A 86 4.31 5.57 -1.95
N ILE A 87 3.49 5.21 -0.98
CA ILE A 87 3.78 5.40 0.44
C ILE A 87 4.04 4.02 1.04
N ASN A 88 5.32 3.68 1.18
CA ASN A 88 5.78 2.39 1.68
C ASN A 88 5.95 2.45 3.20
N ILE A 89 5.05 1.80 3.93
CA ILE A 89 4.89 1.95 5.38
C ILE A 89 5.28 0.65 6.08
N GLY A 90 6.28 0.72 6.95
CA GLY A 90 6.74 -0.43 7.72
C GLY A 90 7.39 -1.51 6.86
N HIS A 91 8.06 -1.13 5.78
CA HIS A 91 8.82 -2.06 4.95
C HIS A 91 9.93 -2.76 5.74
N ASP A 92 9.97 -4.09 5.67
CA ASP A 92 11.08 -4.91 6.16
C ASP A 92 11.97 -5.34 4.99
N VAL A 93 13.28 -5.32 5.18
CA VAL A 93 14.30 -5.63 4.15
C VAL A 93 14.26 -7.08 3.69
N ILE A 94 13.67 -7.97 4.49
CA ILE A 94 13.42 -9.37 4.12
C ILE A 94 12.28 -9.46 3.10
N GLU A 95 11.40 -8.46 3.04
CA GLU A 95 10.31 -8.39 2.08
C GLU A 95 10.81 -7.81 0.77
N LYS A 96 10.55 -8.47 -0.35
CA LYS A 96 10.67 -7.80 -1.64
C LYS A 96 9.46 -6.88 -1.81
N PRO A 97 9.61 -5.55 -1.93
CA PRO A 97 8.48 -4.70 -2.25
C PRO A 97 7.86 -5.14 -3.60
N PRO A 98 6.55 -4.95 -3.82
CA PRO A 98 5.86 -5.30 -5.07
C PRO A 98 6.19 -4.37 -6.24
N PHE A 99 7.33 -3.70 -6.18
CA PHE A 99 7.81 -2.79 -7.21
C PHE A 99 9.33 -2.71 -7.14
N PHE A 100 9.92 -2.26 -8.24
CA PHE A 100 11.30 -1.82 -8.29
C PHE A 100 11.30 -0.35 -8.66
N MET A 101 12.14 0.43 -7.99
CA MET A 101 12.32 1.83 -8.33
C MET A 101 13.20 1.94 -9.57
N VAL A 102 12.79 2.80 -10.50
CA VAL A 102 13.58 3.16 -11.68
C VAL A 102 13.84 4.66 -11.67
N ARG A 103 14.98 5.10 -12.20
CA ARG A 103 15.30 6.53 -12.27
C ARG A 103 14.27 7.24 -13.16
N GLY A 104 13.64 8.28 -12.63
CA GLY A 104 12.54 8.98 -13.30
C GLY A 104 11.20 8.24 -13.28
N GLY A 105 11.07 7.15 -12.51
CA GLY A 105 9.81 6.47 -12.26
C GLY A 105 9.03 7.07 -11.08
N THR A 106 8.01 6.33 -10.64
CA THR A 106 7.16 6.68 -9.50
C THR A 106 7.98 6.95 -8.24
N GLU A 107 7.68 8.07 -7.57
CA GLU A 107 8.34 8.42 -6.32
C GLU A 107 7.83 7.58 -5.15
N VAL A 108 8.69 7.36 -4.16
CA VAL A 108 8.42 6.57 -2.96
C VAL A 108 8.71 7.39 -1.72
N ILE A 109 7.72 7.44 -0.82
CA ILE A 109 7.86 7.88 0.57
C ILE A 109 8.06 6.64 1.43
N HIS A 110 9.13 6.59 2.20
CA HIS A 110 9.42 5.52 3.14
C HIS A 110 9.07 5.98 4.57
N ILE A 111 8.14 5.28 5.22
CA ILE A 111 7.76 5.56 6.62
C ILE A 111 8.09 4.34 7.46
N ASN A 112 9.08 4.46 8.35
CA ASN A 112 9.55 3.32 9.12
C ASN A 112 10.29 3.72 10.41
N PHE A 113 10.60 2.74 11.26
CA PHE A 113 11.42 2.95 12.46
C PHE A 113 12.92 3.08 12.16
N ARG A 114 13.35 2.64 10.97
CA ARG A 114 14.75 2.64 10.51
C ARG A 114 14.82 3.23 9.12
N SER A 115 15.95 3.84 8.77
CA SER A 115 16.21 4.30 7.41
C SER A 115 16.09 3.17 6.39
N ALA A 116 15.77 3.56 5.16
CA ALA A 116 15.75 2.60 4.06
C ALA A 116 17.16 2.03 3.82
N GLU A 117 17.25 0.72 3.60
CA GLU A 117 18.47 0.13 3.05
C GLU A 117 18.50 0.44 1.55
N VAL A 118 19.14 1.56 1.20
CA VAL A 118 19.17 2.05 -0.17
C VAL A 118 20.07 1.16 -1.03
N ASP A 119 19.51 0.63 -2.11
CA ASP A 119 20.22 -0.17 -3.11
C ASP A 119 19.85 0.25 -4.55
N ALA A 120 20.20 -0.59 -5.53
CA ALA A 120 19.94 -0.29 -6.94
C ALA A 120 18.44 -0.30 -7.32
N VAL A 121 17.57 -0.86 -6.47
CA VAL A 121 16.16 -1.12 -6.78
C VAL A 121 15.19 -0.51 -5.75
N TYR A 122 15.70 0.01 -4.63
CA TYR A 122 14.94 0.74 -3.63
C TYR A 122 15.70 1.97 -3.14
N PHE A 123 15.25 3.16 -3.54
CA PHE A 123 15.87 4.46 -3.25
C PHE A 123 14.78 5.54 -3.03
N PRO A 124 14.08 5.55 -1.88
CA PRO A 124 12.98 6.47 -1.61
C PRO A 124 13.40 7.95 -1.69
N GLN A 125 12.48 8.82 -2.10
CA GLN A 125 12.72 10.25 -2.25
C GLN A 125 12.52 11.01 -0.94
N VAL A 126 11.69 10.48 -0.04
CA VAL A 126 11.45 11.02 1.30
C VAL A 126 11.48 9.88 2.30
N GLU A 127 12.21 10.07 3.39
CA GLU A 127 12.25 9.14 4.52
C GLU A 127 11.68 9.80 5.77
N VAL A 128 10.64 9.21 6.34
CA VAL A 128 10.02 9.62 7.60
C VAL A 128 10.37 8.58 8.67
N ILE A 129 11.45 8.85 9.40
CA ILE A 129 12.01 7.90 10.36
C ILE A 129 11.50 8.17 11.78
N GLY A 130 10.96 7.14 12.42
CA GLY A 130 10.52 7.17 13.82
C GLY A 130 9.27 6.34 14.06
N ASP A 131 8.48 6.72 15.07
CA ASP A 131 7.22 6.05 15.37
C ASP A 131 6.22 6.20 14.20
N ILE A 132 5.89 5.07 13.56
CA ILE A 132 5.04 5.02 12.37
C ILE A 132 3.63 5.56 12.68
N ALA A 133 3.05 5.20 13.83
CA ALA A 133 1.70 5.63 14.18
C ALA A 133 1.64 7.17 14.31
N ASN A 134 2.60 7.77 15.00
CA ASN A 134 2.70 9.21 15.13
C ASN A 134 2.97 9.92 13.79
N ALA A 135 3.83 9.36 12.94
CA ALA A 135 4.10 9.91 11.61
C ALA A 135 2.86 9.91 10.72
N VAL A 136 2.17 8.77 10.63
CA VAL A 136 0.94 8.63 9.85
C VAL A 136 -0.17 9.54 10.40
N TRP A 137 -0.27 9.68 11.73
CA TRP A 137 -1.23 10.60 12.35
C TRP A 137 -0.96 12.06 11.96
N GLN A 138 0.29 12.53 12.08
CA GLN A 138 0.64 13.91 11.70
C GLN A 138 0.42 14.18 10.21
N ILE A 139 0.79 13.23 9.34
CA ILE A 139 0.50 13.33 7.90
C ILE A 139 -1.01 13.42 7.69
N SER A 140 -1.78 12.53 8.31
CA SER A 140 -3.25 12.54 8.22
C SER A 140 -3.84 13.89 8.64
N GLU A 141 -3.36 14.51 9.73
CA GLU A 141 -3.86 15.81 10.20
C GLU A 141 -3.51 16.96 9.24
N ALA A 142 -2.35 16.90 8.60
CA ALA A 142 -1.88 17.93 7.67
C ALA A 142 -2.53 17.85 6.27
N LEU A 143 -3.09 16.69 5.89
CA LEU A 143 -3.86 16.54 4.65
C LEU A 143 -5.20 17.27 4.76
N ASN A 144 -5.30 18.43 4.12
CA ASN A 144 -6.43 19.36 4.17
C ASN A 144 -7.26 19.40 2.87
N ASP A 145 -6.63 19.31 1.70
CA ASP A 145 -7.31 19.23 0.40
C ASP A 145 -6.75 18.09 -0.46
N THR A 146 -7.54 17.02 -0.54
CA THR A 146 -7.25 15.82 -1.34
C THR A 146 -8.32 15.60 -2.40
N SER A 147 -9.10 16.62 -2.74
CA SER A 147 -10.26 16.52 -3.62
C SER A 147 -9.90 16.26 -5.09
N HIS A 148 -8.67 16.58 -5.48
CA HIS A 148 -8.14 16.39 -6.82
C HIS A 148 -7.65 14.97 -7.08
N TRP A 149 -7.60 14.11 -6.06
CA TRP A 149 -7.23 12.71 -6.22
C TRP A 149 -8.26 11.94 -7.02
N ASP A 150 -7.79 11.12 -7.96
CA ASP A 150 -8.63 10.26 -8.79
C ASP A 150 -8.18 8.80 -8.66
N PHE A 151 -8.99 8.03 -7.95
CA PHE A 151 -8.74 6.62 -7.72
C PHE A 151 -9.51 5.70 -8.68
N THR A 152 -10.18 6.23 -9.71
CA THR A 152 -11.03 5.47 -10.63
C THR A 152 -10.28 4.28 -11.22
N ARG A 153 -9.04 4.50 -11.69
CA ARG A 153 -8.20 3.45 -12.27
C ARG A 153 -7.85 2.36 -11.25
N LEU A 154 -7.48 2.72 -10.03
CA LEU A 154 -7.13 1.78 -8.97
C LEU A 154 -8.35 0.96 -8.53
N MET A 155 -9.53 1.57 -8.48
CA MET A 155 -10.76 0.88 -8.14
C MET A 155 -11.22 -0.09 -9.23
N ALA A 156 -11.06 0.26 -10.51
CA ALA A 156 -11.31 -0.67 -11.60
C ALA A 156 -10.36 -1.90 -11.57
N ILE A 157 -9.11 -1.73 -11.10
CA ILE A 157 -8.17 -2.84 -10.90
C ILE A 157 -8.67 -3.76 -9.79
N ARG A 158 -9.15 -3.19 -8.67
CA ARG A 158 -9.74 -3.96 -7.57
C ARG A 158 -10.94 -4.78 -8.05
N GLU A 159 -11.88 -4.17 -8.75
CA GLU A 159 -13.07 -4.87 -9.26
C GLU A 159 -12.68 -6.05 -10.16
N ALA A 160 -11.70 -5.85 -11.05
CA ALA A 160 -11.19 -6.93 -11.90
C ALA A 160 -10.47 -8.03 -11.10
N ASN A 161 -9.72 -7.66 -10.05
CA ASN A 161 -9.09 -8.61 -9.16
C ASN A 161 -10.12 -9.45 -8.39
N GLU A 162 -11.16 -8.81 -7.84
CA GLU A 162 -12.25 -9.49 -7.14
C GLU A 162 -13.00 -10.46 -8.05
N ALA A 163 -13.25 -10.06 -9.31
CA ALA A 163 -13.85 -10.94 -10.31
C ALA A 163 -12.97 -12.17 -10.62
N GLN A 164 -11.65 -12.00 -10.74
CA GLN A 164 -10.73 -13.12 -10.97
C GLN A 164 -10.65 -14.04 -9.75
N ILE A 165 -10.63 -13.50 -8.53
CA ILE A 165 -10.59 -14.31 -7.31
C ILE A 165 -11.85 -15.17 -7.17
N ALA A 166 -13.01 -14.66 -7.61
CA ALA A 166 -14.26 -15.41 -7.59
C ALA A 166 -14.32 -16.55 -8.63
N GLU A 167 -13.44 -16.55 -9.64
CA GLU A 167 -13.45 -17.56 -10.70
C GLU A 167 -13.11 -18.96 -10.16
N GLY A 168 -14.06 -19.88 -10.27
CA GLY A 168 -13.93 -21.26 -9.81
C GLY A 168 -14.06 -21.43 -8.29
N ALA A 169 -14.51 -20.41 -7.56
CA ALA A 169 -14.81 -20.49 -6.13
C ALA A 169 -16.01 -21.41 -5.81
N ASP A 170 -16.83 -21.75 -6.81
CA ASP A 170 -17.98 -22.66 -6.75
C ASP A 170 -17.76 -23.96 -7.56
N ASP A 171 -16.52 -24.22 -8.00
CA ASP A 171 -16.19 -25.35 -8.85
C ASP A 171 -16.16 -26.68 -8.06
N ASN A 172 -17.18 -27.51 -8.28
CA ASN A 172 -17.36 -28.78 -7.57
C ASN A 172 -16.65 -29.98 -8.21
N ARG A 173 -15.68 -29.76 -9.12
CA ARG A 173 -14.94 -30.86 -9.77
C ARG A 173 -14.07 -31.67 -8.79
N PHE A 174 -13.68 -32.87 -9.21
CA PHE A 174 -12.68 -33.70 -8.54
C PHE A 174 -11.51 -34.04 -9.48
N PRO A 175 -10.24 -33.93 -9.04
CA PRO A 175 -9.77 -33.42 -7.74
C PRO A 175 -10.20 -31.97 -7.47
N VAL A 176 -10.34 -31.61 -6.19
CA VAL A 176 -10.86 -30.30 -5.76
C VAL A 176 -10.01 -29.17 -6.35
N TYR A 177 -10.66 -28.18 -6.93
CA TYR A 177 -9.98 -26.99 -7.45
C TYR A 177 -9.45 -26.13 -6.30
N PRO A 178 -8.18 -25.67 -6.29
CA PRO A 178 -7.61 -24.98 -5.14
C PRO A 178 -8.40 -23.75 -4.68
N GLN A 179 -8.94 -22.97 -5.63
CA GLN A 179 -9.74 -21.77 -5.34
C GLN A 179 -11.03 -22.12 -4.61
N ARG A 180 -11.70 -23.22 -5.00
CA ARG A 180 -12.88 -23.73 -4.29
C ARG A 180 -12.56 -24.06 -2.84
N LEU A 181 -11.43 -24.74 -2.60
CA LEU A 181 -10.99 -25.13 -1.26
C LEU A 181 -10.65 -23.92 -0.36
N VAL A 182 -10.10 -22.85 -0.94
CA VAL A 182 -9.76 -21.62 -0.20
C VAL A 182 -10.99 -20.75 0.08
N ALA A 183 -12.03 -20.85 -0.75
CA ALA A 183 -13.27 -20.08 -0.61
C ALA A 183 -14.22 -20.63 0.48
N ASP A 184 -14.14 -21.93 0.79
CA ASP A 184 -14.89 -22.60 1.86
C ASP A 184 -14.38 -22.25 3.27
#